data_AF-A0A1W1ZCZ6-F1
#
_entry.id   AF-A0A1W1ZCZ6-F1
#
_cell.length_a   1.000
_cell.length_b   1.000
_cell.length_c   1.000
_cell.angle_alpha   90.00
_cell.angle_beta   90.00
_cell.angle_gamma   90.00
#
_symmetry.space_group_name_H-M   'P 1'
#
loop_
_entity.id
_entity.type
_entity.pdbx_description
1 polymer ?
#
loop_
_entity_poly.entity_id
_entity_poly.type
_entity_poly.pdbx_seq_one_letter_code
_entity_poly.pdbx_strand_id
1 'polypeptide(L)' 'MAAEEALIGQPWCEGAFTAAAALLPQNFTPLSDWRASVDYRMLTAQNLLLRFFLEQDDAGGEPVRLAVA' A
#
# COMPACT_ATOMS: atom_id res chain seq x y z
N MET A 1 11.64 -8.18 3.49
CA MET A 1 11.15 -7.62 2.21
C MET A 1 9.89 -8.36 1.76
N ALA A 2 9.02 -8.77 2.70
CA ALA A 2 7.90 -9.68 2.42
C ALA A 2 6.86 -9.09 1.45
N ALA A 3 6.58 -7.78 1.51
CA ALA A 3 5.64 -7.14 0.60
C ALA A 3 6.17 -7.09 -0.84
N GLU A 4 7.46 -6.77 -1.02
CA GLU A 4 8.10 -6.73 -2.35
C GLU A 4 8.25 -8.13 -2.94
N GLU A 5 8.71 -9.10 -2.14
CA GLU A 5 8.83 -10.50 -2.54
C GLU A 5 7.50 -11.09 -3.00
N ALA A 6 6.40 -10.71 -2.35
CA ALA A 6 5.06 -11.15 -2.72
C ALA A 6 4.59 -10.65 -4.10
N LEU A 7 5.19 -9.58 -4.64
CA LEU A 7 4.87 -9.05 -5.96
C LEU A 7 5.69 -9.67 -7.09
N ILE A 8 6.86 -10.26 -6.78
CA ILE A 8 7.76 -10.80 -7.80
C ILE A 8 7.08 -11.99 -8.52
N GLY A 9 6.93 -11.87 -9.84
CA GLY A 9 6.33 -12.91 -10.69
C GLY A 9 4.80 -12.99 -10.62
N GLN A 10 4.14 -12.12 -9.85
CA GLN A 10 2.68 -12.04 -9.83
C GLN A 10 2.15 -11.25 -11.04
N PRO A 11 0.91 -11.54 -11.48
CA PRO A 11 0.24 -10.68 -12.46
C PRO A 11 0.00 -9.28 -11.89
N TRP A 12 0.01 -8.29 -12.78
CA TRP A 12 -0.35 -6.91 -12.45
C TRP A 12 -1.87 -6.81 -12.25
N CYS A 13 -2.34 -6.99 -11.01
CA CYS A 13 -3.76 -6.90 -10.67
C CYS A 13 -3.97 -6.45 -9.22
N GLU A 14 -5.16 -5.92 -8.93
CA GLU A 14 -5.52 -5.42 -7.59
C GLU A 14 -5.26 -6.47 -6.50
N GLY A 15 -5.64 -7.72 -6.74
CA GLY A 15 -5.47 -8.81 -5.76
C GLY A 15 -4.01 -9.05 -5.35
N ALA A 16 -3.05 -8.93 -6.28
CA ALA A 16 -1.63 -9.08 -5.96
C ALA A 16 -1.14 -7.92 -5.05
N PHE A 17 -1.56 -6.70 -5.36
CA PHE A 17 -1.19 -5.51 -4.58
C PHE A 17 -1.88 -5.45 -3.22
N THR A 18 -3.14 -5.88 -3.10
CA THR A 18 -3.82 -6.02 -1.81
C THR A 18 -3.14 -7.05 -0.92
N ALA A 19 -2.75 -8.20 -1.48
CA ALA A 19 -2.03 -9.23 -0.73
C ALA A 19 -0.66 -8.73 -0.25
N ALA A 20 0.08 -8.03 -1.12
CA ALA A 20 1.37 -7.42 -0.74
C ALA A 20 1.23 -6.34 0.34
N ALA A 21 0.20 -5.48 0.24
CA ALA A 21 -0.07 -4.44 1.23
C ALA A 21 -0.29 -5.03 2.63
N ALA A 22 -1.06 -6.12 2.73
CA ALA A 22 -1.31 -6.81 4.00
C ALA A 22 -0.04 -7.38 4.67
N LEU A 23 1.08 -7.50 3.94
CA LEU A 23 2.37 -7.96 4.47
C LEU A 23 3.26 -6.82 4.99
N LEU A 24 2.88 -5.55 4.78
CA LEU A 24 3.65 -4.39 5.26
C LEU A 24 3.91 -4.37 6.77
N PRO A 25 3.01 -4.85 7.67
CA PRO A 25 3.29 -4.97 9.10
C PRO A 25 4.52 -5.84 9.43
N GLN A 26 4.93 -6.74 8.52
CA GLN A 26 6.11 -7.57 8.70
C GLN A 26 7.40 -6.86 8.28
N ASN A 27 7.32 -5.72 7.60
CA ASN A 27 8.50 -5.01 7.08
C ASN A 27 8.84 -3.78 7.92
N PHE A 28 7.87 -3.19 8.62
CA PHE A 28 8.14 -2.12 9.58
C PHE A 28 7.02 -1.99 10.62
N THR A 29 7.37 -1.43 11.77
CA THR A 29 6.44 -1.14 12.86
C THR A 29 6.47 0.36 13.14
N PRO A 30 5.48 1.15 12.65
CA PRO A 30 5.50 2.59 12.78
C PRO A 30 5.29 3.03 14.24
N LEU A 31 5.81 4.22 14.57
CA LEU A 31 5.60 4.85 15.88
C LEU A 31 4.33 5.71 15.88
N SER A 32 3.73 5.89 17.05
CA SER A 32 2.71 6.91 17.27
C SER A 32 3.35 8.19 17.81
N ASP A 33 2.93 9.34 17.28
CA ASP A 33 3.29 10.66 17.79
C ASP A 33 2.18 11.68 17.51
N TRP A 34 2.44 12.95 17.80
CA TRP A 34 1.53 14.09 17.56
C TRP A 34 1.14 14.29 16.08
N ARG A 35 1.84 13.68 15.13
CA ARG A 35 1.54 13.79 13.69
C ARG A 35 0.58 12.69 13.23
N ALA A 36 0.74 11.47 13.76
CA ALA A 36 -0.09 10.32 13.38
C ALA A 36 0.07 9.13 14.32
N SER A 37 -1.00 8.33 14.44
CA SER A 37 -1.01 7.04 15.13
C SER A 37 -0.30 5.94 14.34
N VAL A 38 0.03 4.84 15.01
CA VAL A 38 0.55 3.61 14.39
C VAL A 38 -0.41 3.11 13.30
N ASP A 39 -1.69 2.99 13.62
CA ASP A 39 -2.71 2.46 12.71
C ASP A 39 -2.86 3.35 11.48
N TYR A 40 -2.88 4.68 11.65
CA TYR A 40 -2.97 5.62 10.54
C TYR A 40 -1.75 5.53 9.62
N ARG A 41 -0.54 5.40 10.17
CA ARG A 41 0.69 5.25 9.38
C ARG A 41 0.69 3.91 8.62
N MET A 42 0.24 2.84 9.27
CA MET A 42 0.14 1.53 8.63
C MET A 42 -0.90 1.52 7.51
N LEU A 43 -2.07 2.12 7.73
CA LEU A 43 -3.09 2.27 6.69
C LEU A 43 -2.57 3.12 5.54
N THR A 44 -1.90 4.24 5.83
CA THR A 44 -1.32 5.11 4.81
C THR A 44 -0.33 4.36 3.94
N ALA A 45 0.57 3.56 4.52
CA ALA A 45 1.55 2.79 3.76
C ALA A 45 0.90 1.73 2.85
N GLN A 46 -0.11 1.02 3.36
CA GLN A 46 -0.90 0.06 2.57
C GLN A 46 -1.61 0.75 1.40
N ASN A 47 -2.21 1.91 1.66
CA ASN A 47 -2.87 2.71 0.63
C ASN A 47 -1.86 3.24 -0.41
N LEU A 48 -0.67 3.66 -0.02
CA LEU A 48 0.34 4.13 -0.98
C LEU A 48 0.72 3.05 -1.99
N LEU A 49 0.80 1.79 -1.55
CA LEU A 49 1.08 0.66 -2.45
C LEU A 49 -0.08 0.39 -3.42
N LEU A 50 -1.33 0.42 -2.93
CA LEU A 50 -2.53 0.28 -3.77
C LEU A 50 -2.69 1.44 -4.75
N ARG A 51 -2.37 2.65 -4.31
CA ARG A 51 -2.44 3.86 -5.13
C ARG A 51 -1.43 3.80 -6.26
N PHE A 52 -0.22 3.31 -5.98
CA PHE A 52 0.79 3.08 -7.01
C PHE A 52 0.28 2.12 -8.09
N PHE A 53 -0.37 1.02 -7.71
CA PHE A 53 -0.99 0.12 -8.68
C PHE A 53 -2.00 0.86 -9.58
N LEU A 54 -2.94 1.58 -8.97
CA LEU A 54 -4.01 2.26 -9.70
C LEU A 54 -3.48 3.40 -10.59
N GLU A 55 -2.47 4.15 -10.15
CA GLU A 55 -1.86 5.23 -10.95
C GLU A 55 -1.07 4.72 -12.16
N GLN A 56 -0.61 3.46 -12.14
CA GLN A 56 0.06 2.86 -13.30
C GLN A 56 -0.90 2.05 -14.18
N ASP A 57 -2.01 1.56 -13.62
CA ASP A 57 -3.08 0.90 -14.36
C ASP A 57 -3.96 1.91 -15.10
N ASP A 58 -4.21 3.08 -14.49
CA ASP A 58 -4.91 4.19 -15.11
C ASP A 58 -3.94 5.08 -15.90
N ALA A 59 -3.97 4.95 -17.23
CA ALA A 59 -3.24 5.83 -18.15
C ALA A 59 -3.74 7.30 -18.11
N GLY A 60 -4.81 7.57 -17.36
CA GLY A 60 -5.59 8.81 -17.36
C GLY A 60 -5.13 9.93 -16.42
N GLY A 61 -3.93 9.90 -15.83
CA GLY A 61 -3.28 11.10 -15.24
C GLY A 61 -3.98 11.82 -14.06
N GLU A 62 -5.19 11.44 -13.66
CA GLU A 62 -5.89 12.01 -12.51
C GLU A 62 -5.46 11.33 -11.19
N PRO A 63 -5.34 12.09 -10.08
CA PRO A 63 -4.85 11.53 -8.83
C PRO A 63 -5.85 10.58 -8.17
N VAL A 64 -5.43 9.34 -7.95
CA VAL A 64 -6.22 8.29 -7.31
C VAL A 64 -6.37 8.52 -5.80
N ARG A 65 -7.61 8.41 -5.28
CA ARG A 65 -7.97 8.53 -3.85
C ARG A 65 -8.38 7.16 -3.29
N LEU A 66 -7.90 6.83 -2.10
CA LEU A 66 -8.18 5.56 -1.41
C LEU A 66 -8.83 5.78 -0.04
N ALA A 67 -9.17 4.68 0.64
CA ALA A 67 -9.87 4.65 1.92
C ALA A 67 -9.22 5.52 3.02
N VAL A 68 -10.06 6.04 3.92
CA VAL A 68 -9.66 6.88 5.06
C VAL A 68 -9.92 6.09 6.36
N ALA A 69 -9.03 6.25 7.35
CA ALA A 69 -9.12 5.64 8.68
C ALA A 69 -10.27 6.21 9.52
#